data_AF-A0A7V8FMK8-F1
#
_entry.id   AF-A0A7V8FMK8-F1
#
_cell.length_a   1.000
_cell.length_b   1.000
_cell.length_c   1.000
_cell.angle_alpha   90.00
_cell.angle_beta   90.00
_cell.angle_gamma   90.00
#
_symmetry.space_group_name_H-M   'P 1'
#
loop_
_entity.id
_entity.type
_entity.pdbx_description
1 polymer ?
#
loop_
_entity_poly.entity_id
_entity_poly.type
_entity_poly.pdbx_seq_one_letter_code
_entity_poly.pdbx_strand_id
1 'polypeptide(L)'
;MPLKTLFNTLAKKTASAAGTPWVFGSALLLVLVWASTGPVFGFNETWQLVINTGTTIITFPMVFLIQHTQNADTAAMQIKLDELIRVTRGADNALLDLEELDEQRLEAIRQQYEQLATRALHEQRRRATPARGASS
;
A
#
# COMPACT_ATOMS: atom_id res chain seq x y z
N MET A 1 -11.27 -23.99 19.89
CA MET A 1 -10.72 -22.62 19.95
C MET A 1 -9.27 -22.50 20.47
N PRO A 2 -8.69 -23.38 21.32
CA PRO A 2 -7.35 -23.13 21.88
C PRO A 2 -6.18 -23.36 20.90
N LEU A 3 -6.34 -24.21 19.87
CA LEU A 3 -5.26 -24.49 18.91
C LEU A 3 -4.93 -23.28 18.01
N LYS A 4 -5.94 -22.55 17.53
CA LYS A 4 -5.73 -21.39 16.64
C LYS A 4 -4.99 -20.25 17.35
N THR A 5 -5.31 -19.99 18.61
CA THR A 5 -4.65 -18.95 19.40
C THR A 5 -3.23 -19.33 19.79
N LEU A 6 -2.99 -20.60 20.15
CA LEU A 6 -1.63 -21.10 20.43
C LEU A 6 -0.75 -21.07 19.17
N PHE A 7 -1.29 -21.53 18.04
CA PHE A 7 -0.62 -21.48 16.75
C PHE A 7 -0.31 -20.05 16.32
N ASN A 8 -1.26 -19.11 16.41
CA ASN A 8 -1.02 -17.70 16.08
C ASN A 8 0.04 -17.06 16.98
N THR A 9 0.07 -17.40 18.27
CA THR A 9 1.04 -16.86 19.22
C THR A 9 2.44 -17.41 18.94
N LEU A 10 2.55 -18.71 18.65
CA LEU A 10 3.80 -19.34 18.26
C LEU A 10 4.28 -18.79 16.91
N ALA A 11 3.42 -18.69 15.90
CA ALA A 11 3.73 -18.09 14.60
C ALA A 11 4.29 -16.68 14.73
N LYS A 12 3.62 -15.80 15.49
CA LYS A 12 4.09 -14.43 15.75
C LYS A 12 5.43 -14.40 16.48
N LYS A 13 5.60 -15.21 17.54
CA LYS A 13 6.85 -15.26 18.29
C LYS A 13 8.01 -15.80 17.45
N THR A 14 7.79 -16.87 16.69
CA THR A 14 8.81 -17.46 15.81
C THR A 14 9.18 -16.50 14.69
N ALA A 15 8.22 -15.83 14.05
CA ALA A 15 8.48 -14.85 13.01
C ALA A 15 9.24 -13.62 13.56
N SER A 16 8.83 -13.11 14.72
CA SER A 16 9.53 -11.99 15.39
C SER A 16 10.94 -12.37 15.85
N ALA A 17 11.13 -13.60 16.35
CA ALA A 17 12.42 -14.09 16.82
C ALA A 17 13.37 -14.36 15.64
N ALA A 18 12.89 -15.00 14.57
CA ALA A 18 13.71 -15.34 13.39
C ALA A 18 14.32 -14.11 12.71
N GLY A 19 13.70 -12.93 12.83
CA GLY A 19 14.22 -11.67 12.28
C GLY A 19 15.20 -10.90 13.18
N THR A 20 15.40 -11.31 14.44
CA THR A 20 16.25 -10.56 15.38
C THR A 20 17.73 -10.96 15.29
N PRO A 21 18.68 -10.00 15.28
CA PRO A 21 20.13 -10.27 15.24
C PRO A 21 20.62 -11.21 16.35
N TRP A 22 20.00 -11.15 17.53
CA TRP A 22 20.29 -12.02 18.66
C TRP A 22 20.02 -13.49 18.38
N VAL A 23 18.97 -13.81 17.65
CA VAL A 23 18.62 -15.20 17.31
C VAL A 23 19.61 -15.76 16.31
N PHE A 24 20.01 -14.96 15.31
CA PHE A 24 21.08 -15.33 14.40
C PHE A 24 22.40 -15.60 15.13
N GLY A 25 22.80 -14.72 16.06
CA GLY A 25 23.99 -14.92 16.89
C GLY A 25 23.92 -16.19 17.74
N SER A 26 22.75 -16.47 18.34
CA SER A 26 22.55 -17.70 19.12
C SER A 26 22.59 -18.97 18.27
N ALA A 27 22.03 -18.94 17.06
CA ALA A 27 22.09 -20.06 16.12
C ALA A 27 23.52 -20.32 15.66
N LEU A 28 24.28 -19.26 15.37
CA LEU A 28 25.70 -19.38 15.00
C LEU A 28 26.52 -19.98 16.15
N LEU A 29 26.30 -19.52 17.39
CA LEU A 29 26.97 -20.08 18.57
C LEU A 29 26.64 -21.57 18.73
N LEU A 30 25.38 -21.96 18.55
CA LEU A 30 24.95 -23.35 18.63
C LEU A 30 25.64 -24.23 17.58
N VAL A 31 25.77 -23.74 16.34
CA VAL A 31 26.51 -24.42 15.28
C VAL A 31 28.00 -24.55 15.63
N LEU A 32 28.61 -23.51 16.21
CA LEU A 32 30.02 -23.55 16.63
C LEU A 32 30.26 -24.55 17.78
N VAL A 33 29.36 -24.61 18.76
CA VAL A 33 29.42 -25.59 19.86
C VAL A 33 29.28 -27.00 19.31
N TRP A 34 28.31 -27.24 18.43
CA TRP A 34 28.16 -28.54 17.77
C TRP A 34 29.42 -28.92 16.97
N ALA A 35 29.95 -28.01 16.15
CA ALA A 35 31.18 -28.22 15.38
C ALA A 35 32.37 -28.59 16.28
N SER A 36 32.48 -27.92 17.44
CA SER A 36 33.54 -28.17 18.42
C SER A 36 33.44 -29.54 19.10
N THR A 37 32.26 -30.14 19.15
CA THR A 37 32.09 -31.53 19.63
C THR A 37 32.48 -32.58 18.59
N GLY A 38 32.55 -32.21 17.31
CA GLY A 38 32.88 -33.13 16.20
C GLY A 38 34.21 -33.90 16.38
N PRO A 39 35.33 -33.24 16.75
CA PRO A 39 36.61 -33.92 17.00
C PRO A 39 36.56 -34.96 18.13
N VAL A 40 35.74 -34.74 19.15
CA VAL A 40 35.57 -35.68 20.28
C VAL A 40 34.85 -36.96 19.83
N PHE A 41 33.88 -36.82 18.93
CA PHE A 41 33.08 -37.93 18.39
C PHE A 41 33.60 -38.49 17.06
N GLY A 42 34.76 -38.04 16.59
CA GLY A 42 35.37 -38.47 15.33
C GLY A 42 34.50 -38.18 14.10
N PHE A 43 33.66 -37.14 14.15
CA PHE A 43 32.73 -36.78 13.07
C PHE A 43 31.83 -37.94 12.58
N ASN A 44 31.46 -38.84 13.50
CA ASN A 44 30.71 -40.05 13.18
C ASN A 44 29.27 -39.77 12.68
N GLU A 45 28.62 -40.82 12.18
CA GLU A 45 27.26 -40.75 11.62
C GLU A 45 26.23 -40.24 12.66
N THR A 46 26.37 -40.64 13.93
CA THR A 46 25.47 -40.19 15.00
C THR A 46 25.58 -38.69 15.25
N TRP A 47 26.78 -38.14 15.24
CA TRP A 47 27.04 -36.72 15.44
C TRP A 47 26.44 -35.86 14.32
N GLN A 48 26.54 -36.32 13.07
CA GLN A 48 25.90 -35.68 11.92
C GLN A 48 24.37 -35.83 11.95
N LEU A 49 23.88 -37.00 12.36
CA LEU A 49 22.44 -37.28 12.46
C LEU A 49 21.77 -36.33 13.45
N VAL A 50 22.37 -36.04 14.60
CA VAL A 50 21.79 -35.16 15.62
C VAL A 50 21.47 -33.77 15.07
N ILE A 51 22.39 -33.13 14.34
CA ILE A 51 22.13 -31.79 13.80
C ILE A 51 21.12 -31.83 12.66
N ASN A 52 21.21 -32.83 11.77
CA ASN A 52 20.32 -32.95 10.63
C ASN A 52 18.89 -33.26 11.06
N THR A 53 18.72 -34.23 11.96
CA THR A 53 17.41 -34.59 12.51
C THR A 53 16.83 -33.45 13.34
N GLY A 54 17.63 -32.82 14.21
CA GLY A 54 17.17 -31.67 15.02
C GLY A 54 16.71 -30.51 14.15
N THR A 55 17.51 -30.15 13.14
CA THR A 55 17.17 -29.06 12.21
C THR A 55 15.92 -29.41 11.41
N THR A 56 15.75 -30.67 10.99
CA THR A 56 14.55 -31.11 10.25
C THR A 56 13.29 -30.99 11.10
N ILE A 57 13.34 -31.44 12.35
CA ILE A 57 12.21 -31.35 13.30
C ILE A 57 11.77 -29.90 13.52
N ILE A 58 12.70 -28.94 13.52
CA ILE A 58 12.40 -27.52 13.69
C ILE A 58 11.97 -26.86 12.38
N THR A 59 12.67 -27.16 11.29
CA THR A 59 12.49 -26.50 9.98
C THR A 59 11.16 -26.86 9.35
N PHE A 60 10.71 -28.12 9.43
CA PHE A 60 9.43 -28.53 8.86
C PHE A 60 8.26 -27.69 9.39
N PRO A 61 8.03 -27.60 10.72
CA PRO A 61 7.04 -26.70 11.29
C PRO A 61 7.31 -25.23 10.96
N MET A 62 8.56 -24.79 11.02
CA MET A 62 8.94 -23.39 10.79
C MET A 62 8.51 -22.89 9.40
N VAL A 63 8.64 -23.73 8.36
CA VAL A 63 8.15 -23.41 7.01
C VAL A 63 6.65 -23.11 7.03
N PHE A 64 5.83 -23.92 7.70
CA PHE A 64 4.39 -23.67 7.82
C PHE A 64 4.08 -22.40 8.63
N LEU A 65 4.83 -22.14 9.71
CA LEU A 65 4.66 -20.92 10.52
C LEU A 65 4.99 -19.65 9.71
N ILE A 66 6.08 -19.69 8.94
CA ILE A 66 6.50 -18.60 8.06
C ILE A 66 5.44 -18.38 6.96
N GLN A 67 4.99 -19.46 6.29
CA GLN A 67 3.96 -19.36 5.26
C GLN A 67 2.64 -18.79 5.81
N HIS A 68 2.21 -19.20 7.00
CA HIS A 68 1.00 -18.65 7.62
C HIS A 68 1.14 -17.15 7.89
N THR A 69 2.30 -16.73 8.43
CA THR A 69 2.58 -15.31 8.70
C THR A 69 2.64 -14.51 7.40
N GLN A 70 3.34 -15.02 6.39
CA GLN A 70 3.45 -14.40 5.07
C GLN A 70 2.10 -14.30 4.35
N ASN A 71 1.24 -15.33 4.45
CA ASN A 71 -0.10 -15.30 3.86
C ASN A 71 -0.98 -14.23 4.52
N ALA A 72 -0.91 -14.08 5.84
CA ALA A 72 -1.63 -13.04 6.57
C ALA A 72 -1.12 -11.63 6.21
N ASP A 73 0.20 -11.44 6.14
CA ASP A 73 0.80 -10.15 5.78
C ASP A 73 0.48 -9.77 4.33
N THR A 74 0.48 -10.73 3.40
CA THR A 74 0.10 -10.52 1.99
C THR A 74 -1.36 -10.06 1.86
N ALA A 75 -2.28 -10.69 2.59
CA ALA A 75 -3.69 -10.28 2.59
C ALA A 75 -3.85 -8.84 3.15
N ALA A 76 -3.13 -8.50 4.21
CA ALA A 76 -3.15 -7.14 4.77
C ALA A 76 -2.57 -6.10 3.80
N MET A 77 -1.52 -6.45 3.03
CA MET A 77 -0.97 -5.58 1.98
C MET A 77 -1.99 -5.33 0.87
N GLN A 78 -2.70 -6.37 0.40
CA GLN A 78 -3.75 -6.22 -0.61
C GLN A 78 -4.85 -5.26 -0.15
N ILE A 79 -5.36 -5.43 1.07
CA ILE A 79 -6.40 -4.52 1.62
C ILE A 79 -5.91 -3.07 1.68
N LYS A 80 -4.67 -2.83 2.10
CA LYS A 80 -4.09 -1.48 2.13
C LYS A 80 -3.94 -0.87 0.74
N LEU A 81 -3.55 -1.68 -0.25
CA LEU A 81 -3.46 -1.26 -1.65
C LEU A 81 -4.84 -0.95 -2.23
N ASP A 82 -5.83 -1.81 -1.97
CA ASP A 82 -7.21 -1.61 -2.39
C ASP A 82 -7.78 -0.31 -1.81
N GLU A 83 -7.51 -0.03 -0.53
CA GLU A 83 -7.91 1.24 0.08
C GLU A 83 -7.17 2.41 -0.57
N LEU A 84 -5.86 2.33 -0.81
CA LEU A 84 -5.11 3.40 -1.48
C LEU A 84 -5.64 3.68 -2.91
N ILE A 85 -5.95 2.63 -3.68
CA ILE A 85 -6.58 2.74 -4.99
C ILE A 85 -7.95 3.39 -4.84
N ARG A 86 -8.73 2.99 -3.84
CA ARG A 86 -10.04 3.58 -3.55
C ARG A 86 -9.95 5.03 -3.12
N VAL A 87 -8.95 5.47 -2.35
CA VAL A 87 -8.80 6.89 -1.98
C VAL A 87 -8.26 7.69 -3.18
N THR A 88 -7.44 7.08 -4.04
CA THR A 88 -6.96 7.72 -5.28
C THR A 88 -8.10 7.86 -6.31
N ARG A 89 -8.92 6.82 -6.50
CA ARG A 89 -10.16 6.87 -7.29
C ARG A 89 -11.28 7.63 -6.60
N GLY A 90 -11.26 7.72 -5.28
CA GLY A 90 -12.21 8.46 -4.45
C GLY A 90 -11.90 9.95 -4.42
N ALA A 91 -10.63 10.32 -4.56
CA ALA A 91 -10.20 11.65 -4.96
C ALA A 91 -10.66 11.94 -6.40
N ASP A 92 -10.69 10.93 -7.28
CA ASP A 92 -11.43 11.03 -8.54
C ASP A 92 -12.95 11.08 -8.32
N ASN A 93 -13.57 10.58 -7.24
CA ASN A 93 -15.01 10.80 -6.95
C ASN A 93 -15.34 12.23 -6.51
N ALA A 94 -14.38 12.99 -5.99
CA ALA A 94 -14.53 14.45 -5.89
C ALA A 94 -14.37 15.14 -7.26
N LEU A 95 -13.83 14.44 -8.26
CA LEU A 95 -13.83 14.82 -9.68
C LEU A 95 -14.96 14.13 -10.49
N LEU A 96 -15.66 13.13 -9.94
CA LEU A 96 -16.77 12.38 -10.55
C LEU A 96 -18.13 12.97 -10.16
N ASP A 97 -18.09 14.20 -9.64
CA ASP A 97 -19.20 15.16 -9.69
C ASP A 97 -19.02 16.15 -10.88
N LEU A 98 -17.98 15.97 -11.72
CA LEU A 98 -17.77 16.82 -12.91
C LEU A 98 -18.55 16.37 -14.15
N GLU A 99 -19.16 15.19 -14.17
CA GLU A 99 -20.02 14.77 -15.31
C GLU A 99 -21.48 15.26 -15.19
N GLU A 100 -21.93 15.73 -14.02
CA GLU A 100 -23.21 16.46 -13.88
C GLU A 100 -23.04 17.98 -13.74
N LEU A 101 -21.80 18.49 -13.67
CA LEU A 101 -21.51 19.93 -13.57
C LEU A 101 -21.23 20.63 -14.91
N ASP A 102 -21.24 19.94 -16.05
CA ASP A 102 -20.81 20.55 -17.32
C ASP A 102 -21.94 21.34 -18.02
N GLU A 103 -23.21 20.95 -17.91
CA GLU A 103 -24.26 21.62 -18.69
C GLU A 103 -24.70 22.96 -18.08
N GLN A 104 -24.92 23.01 -16.76
CA GLN A 104 -25.36 24.26 -16.09
C GLN A 104 -24.26 25.33 -16.06
N ARG A 105 -22.98 24.93 -15.98
CA ARG A 105 -21.85 25.85 -15.96
C ARG A 105 -21.46 26.30 -17.37
N LEU A 106 -21.59 25.44 -18.37
CA LEU A 106 -21.46 25.82 -19.79
C LEU A 106 -22.56 26.82 -20.18
N GLU A 107 -23.80 26.61 -19.73
CA GLU A 107 -24.90 27.55 -19.95
C GLU A 107 -24.63 28.89 -19.24
N ALA A 108 -24.11 28.88 -18.01
CA ALA A 108 -23.74 30.09 -17.28
C ALA A 108 -22.61 30.86 -17.96
N ILE A 109 -21.58 30.17 -18.45
CA ILE A 109 -20.47 30.78 -19.21
C ILE A 109 -21.01 31.35 -20.54
N ARG A 110 -21.85 30.60 -21.25
CA ARG A 110 -22.48 31.06 -22.50
C ARG A 110 -23.31 32.32 -22.30
N GLN A 111 -24.15 32.36 -21.26
CA GLN A 111 -24.94 33.54 -20.90
C GLN A 111 -24.05 34.74 -20.57
N GLN A 112 -22.93 34.51 -19.89
CA GLN A 112 -21.98 35.58 -19.55
C GLN A 112 -21.32 36.16 -20.82
N TYR A 113 -20.94 35.32 -21.78
CA TYR A 113 -20.39 35.77 -23.07
C TYR A 113 -21.43 36.47 -23.96
N GLU A 114 -22.67 35.99 -24.00
CA GLU A 114 -23.76 36.64 -24.73
C GLU A 114 -24.03 38.05 -24.18
N GLN A 115 -24.07 38.21 -22.85
CA GLN A 115 -24.23 39.52 -22.22
C GLN A 115 -23.07 40.48 -22.54
N LEU A 116 -21.83 39.98 -22.56
CA LEU A 116 -20.66 40.79 -22.92
C LEU A 116 -20.71 41.22 -24.39
N ALA A 117 -21.11 40.33 -25.30
CA ALA A 117 -21.27 40.66 -26.72
C ALA A 117 -22.39 41.70 -26.95
N THR A 118 -23.53 41.55 -26.27
CA THR A 118 -24.62 42.54 -26.33
C THR A 118 -24.17 43.91 -25.82
N ARG A 119 -23.43 43.96 -24.71
CA ARG A 119 -22.90 45.22 -24.16
C ARG A 119 -21.92 45.89 -25.12
N ALA A 120 -21.00 45.13 -25.72
CA ALA A 120 -20.04 45.64 -26.70
C ALA A 120 -20.75 46.22 -27.95
N LEU A 121 -21.80 45.54 -28.45
CA LEU A 121 -22.62 46.04 -29.56
C LEU A 121 -23.37 47.33 -29.19
N HIS A 122 -23.93 47.41 -27.99
CA HIS A 122 -24.60 48.62 -27.51
C HIS A 122 -23.63 49.79 -27.32
N GLU A 123 -22.42 49.55 -26.83
CA GLU A 123 -21.39 50.57 -26.74
C GLU A 123 -20.92 51.04 -28.11
N GLN A 124 -20.74 50.13 -29.07
CA GLN A 124 -20.38 50.48 -30.44
C GLN A 124 -21.48 51.30 -31.13
N ARG A 125 -22.76 50.96 -30.90
CA ARG A 125 -23.91 51.70 -31.42
C ARG A 125 -24.07 53.09 -30.78
N ARG A 126 -23.77 53.23 -29.48
CA ARG A 126 -23.71 54.53 -28.79
C ARG A 126 -22.56 55.40 -29.31
N ARG A 127 -21.39 54.81 -29.59
CA ARG A 127 -20.25 55.53 -30.19
C ARG A 127 -20.50 55.92 -31.66
N ALA A 128 -21.27 55.13 -32.40
CA ALA A 128 -21.63 55.41 -33.80
C ALA A 128 -22.74 56.47 -33.97
N THR A 129 -23.30 57.02 -32.89
CA THR A 129 -24.27 58.12 -32.95
C THR A 129 -23.65 59.43 -32.43
N PRO A 130 -22.77 60.10 -33.19
CA PRO A 130 -22.40 61.49 -32.90
C PRO A 130 -23.52 62.43 -33.33
N ALA A 131 -23.76 63.44 -32.49
CA ALA A 131 -24.80 64.45 -32.60
C ALA A 131 -24.90 65.10 -33.99
N ARG A 132 -25.97 64.79 -34.74
CA ARG A 132 -26.53 65.71 -35.75
C ARG A 132 -27.51 66.63 -35.05
N GLY A 133 -27.02 67.71 -34.46
CA GLY A 133 -27.87 68.69 -33.80
C GLY A 133 -27.13 69.67 -32.90
N ALA A 134 -26.13 70.37 -33.41
CA ALA A 134 -25.66 71.63 -32.84
C ALA A 134 -24.86 72.43 -33.89
N SER A 135 -25.08 73.75 -33.91
CA SER A 135 -24.63 74.77 -34.87
C SER A 135 -25.41 74.72 -36.21
N SER A 136 -26.46 75.54 -36.37
CA SER A 136 -26.48 77.01 -36.59
C SER A 136 -26.54 77.32 -38.08
#